data_AF-A0A411PN76-F1
#
_entry.id   AF-A0A411PN76-F1
#
_cell.length_a   1.000
_cell.length_b   1.000
_cell.length_c   1.000
_cell.angle_alpha   90.00
_cell.angle_beta   90.00
_cell.angle_gamma   90.00
#
_symmetry.space_group_name_H-M   'P 1'
#
loop_
_entity.id
_entity.type
_entity.pdbx_description
1 polymer ?
#
loop_
_entity_poly.entity_id
_entity_poly.type
_entity_poly.pdbx_seq_one_letter_code
_entity_poly.pdbx_strand_id
1 'polypeptide(L)'
;MSIHPIDVPFNKRHLCWFCEEPSNQTFEYLRLPHTPHPSLAIPACNECKQLAKANMLTSIWDCRAAVKDQLIIKYQKHLAIGHNWTEQELKESEFSCKVFEGFKNSAWMMYNIAKDRVNAKGWQISIDEQPISEEHDYSALQAFSFDDIEFSSITQAISHYSKTLGVSSEFVTQLVSVLGKQQFAKALTLARLNIGVTKGRQRQIIQDVMHEKDALS
;
A
#
# COMPACT_ATOMS: atom_id res chain seq x y z
N MET A 1 -8.94 -15.04 28.48
CA MET A 1 -7.88 -14.11 28.01
C MET A 1 -8.42 -12.71 28.16
N SER A 2 -7.69 -11.81 28.82
CA SER A 2 -8.09 -10.39 28.92
C SER A 2 -7.76 -9.67 27.62
N ILE A 3 -8.64 -8.79 27.16
CA ILE A 3 -8.43 -7.91 26.01
C ILE A 3 -8.17 -6.51 26.58
N HIS A 4 -7.07 -5.90 26.16
CA HIS A 4 -6.66 -4.59 26.66
C HIS A 4 -6.98 -3.50 25.62
N PRO A 5 -7.81 -2.49 25.95
CA PRO A 5 -7.95 -1.33 25.07
C PRO A 5 -6.61 -0.60 24.99
N ILE A 6 -6.23 -0.16 23.79
CA ILE A 6 -5.05 0.67 23.63
C ILE A 6 -5.34 2.11 24.04
N ASP A 7 -4.31 2.81 24.49
CA ASP A 7 -4.40 4.24 24.68
C ASP A 7 -4.54 4.95 23.33
N VAL A 8 -5.46 5.92 23.29
CA VAL A 8 -5.73 6.70 22.07
C VAL A 8 -5.42 8.17 22.34
N PRO A 9 -4.42 8.76 21.63
CA PRO A 9 -4.12 10.18 21.72
C PRO A 9 -5.36 11.04 21.52
N PHE A 10 -5.44 12.18 22.23
CA PHE A 10 -6.63 13.03 22.21
C PHE A 10 -7.07 13.42 20.78
N ASN A 11 -6.11 13.76 19.92
CA ASN A 11 -6.33 14.13 18.52
C ASN A 11 -6.64 12.93 17.58
N LYS A 12 -6.64 11.69 18.10
CA LYS A 12 -6.89 10.45 17.34
C LYS A 12 -8.12 9.67 17.84
N ARG A 13 -8.84 10.15 18.86
CA ARG A 13 -9.95 9.44 19.56
C ARG A 13 -11.09 8.96 18.66
N HIS A 14 -11.28 9.58 17.51
CA HIS A 14 -12.34 9.23 16.56
C HIS A 14 -11.78 8.67 15.26
N LEU A 15 -10.51 8.27 15.22
CA LEU A 15 -9.86 7.81 14.01
C LEU A 15 -9.57 6.31 14.07
N CYS A 16 -9.59 5.69 12.91
CA CYS A 16 -9.19 4.32 12.69
C CYS A 16 -7.67 4.22 12.84
N TRP A 17 -7.17 3.31 13.67
CA TRP A 17 -5.72 3.11 13.81
C TRP A 17 -5.07 2.63 12.50
N PHE A 18 -5.79 1.86 11.69
CA PHE A 18 -5.29 1.33 10.43
C PHE A 18 -5.22 2.36 9.31
N CYS A 19 -6.21 3.24 9.16
CA CYS A 19 -6.34 4.11 7.99
C CYS A 19 -6.67 5.58 8.29
N GLU A 20 -6.74 5.96 9.56
CA GLU A 20 -7.04 7.31 10.05
C GLU A 20 -8.37 7.93 9.59
N GLU A 21 -9.25 7.15 8.94
CA GLU A 21 -10.66 7.53 8.71
C GLU A 21 -11.43 7.62 10.02
N PRO A 22 -12.55 8.37 10.06
CA PRO A 22 -13.48 8.34 11.17
C PRO A 22 -13.88 6.92 11.56
N SER A 23 -13.85 6.66 12.86
CA SER A 23 -14.02 5.35 13.48
C SER A 23 -14.95 5.46 14.68
N ASN A 24 -15.87 4.50 14.76
CA ASN A 24 -16.71 4.26 15.93
C ASN A 24 -16.77 2.78 16.30
N GLN A 25 -15.87 1.95 15.74
CA GLN A 25 -15.81 0.52 16.01
C GLN A 25 -14.51 0.17 16.71
N THR A 26 -14.57 -0.94 17.44
CA THR A 26 -13.39 -1.60 18.00
C THR A 26 -13.14 -2.91 17.26
N PHE A 27 -11.89 -3.16 16.90
CA PHE A 27 -11.36 -4.43 16.46
C PHE A 27 -10.63 -5.10 17.62
N GLU A 28 -11.04 -6.32 17.95
CA GLU A 28 -10.42 -7.13 19.00
C GLU A 28 -9.41 -8.08 18.36
N TYR A 29 -8.13 -7.90 18.69
CA TYR A 29 -7.06 -8.79 18.31
C TYR A 29 -6.79 -9.77 19.45
N LEU A 30 -6.98 -11.06 19.21
CA LEU A 30 -6.71 -12.10 20.19
C LEU A 30 -5.27 -12.61 20.03
N ARG A 31 -4.48 -12.56 21.10
CA ARG A 31 -3.11 -13.08 21.08
C ARG A 31 -3.10 -14.59 20.80
N LEU A 32 -2.17 -15.01 19.97
CA LEU A 32 -1.76 -16.40 19.80
C LEU A 32 -0.51 -16.66 20.65
N PRO A 33 -0.07 -17.93 20.81
CA PRO A 33 1.12 -18.26 21.60
C PRO A 33 2.39 -17.51 21.16
N HIS A 34 2.54 -17.26 19.85
CA HIS A 34 3.70 -16.58 19.26
C HIS A 34 3.52 -15.07 19.09
N THR A 35 2.38 -14.50 19.52
CA THR A 35 2.15 -13.05 19.40
C THR A 35 3.06 -12.30 20.38
N PRO A 36 3.82 -11.28 19.92
CA PRO A 36 4.79 -10.56 20.74
C PRO A 36 4.16 -9.53 21.68
N HIS A 37 2.83 -9.43 21.72
CA HIS A 37 2.07 -8.47 22.52
C HIS A 37 0.79 -9.14 23.10
N PRO A 38 0.16 -8.55 24.13
CA PRO A 38 -1.11 -9.05 24.67
C PRO A 38 -2.27 -8.94 23.66
N SER A 39 -3.43 -9.50 23.99
CA SER A 39 -4.66 -9.25 23.20
C SER A 39 -5.06 -7.78 23.31
N LEU A 40 -5.41 -7.15 22.18
CA LEU A 40 -5.64 -5.71 22.08
C LEU A 40 -7.05 -5.40 21.59
N ALA A 41 -7.61 -4.28 22.03
CA ALA A 41 -8.78 -3.64 21.46
C ALA A 41 -8.36 -2.33 20.78
N ILE A 42 -8.48 -2.30 19.44
CA ILE A 42 -7.97 -1.25 18.57
C ILE A 42 -9.15 -0.49 17.93
N PRO A 43 -9.17 0.86 17.93
CA PRO A 43 -10.19 1.60 17.18
C PRO A 43 -10.02 1.40 15.68
N ALA A 44 -11.10 1.05 14.99
CA ALA A 44 -11.09 0.78 13.56
C ALA A 44 -12.37 1.27 12.88
N CYS A 45 -12.26 1.70 11.62
CA CYS A 45 -13.45 1.86 10.78
C CYS A 45 -14.02 0.48 10.40
N ASN A 46 -15.29 0.42 9.96
CA ASN A 46 -15.93 -0.84 9.61
C ASN A 46 -15.14 -1.63 8.56
N GLU A 47 -14.60 -0.96 7.54
CA GLU A 47 -13.83 -1.61 6.48
C GLU A 47 -12.54 -2.25 7.00
N CYS A 48 -11.70 -1.48 7.70
CA CYS A 48 -10.45 -2.01 8.25
C CYS A 48 -10.71 -3.12 9.26
N LYS A 49 -11.80 -3.05 10.05
CA LYS A 49 -12.20 -4.13 10.96
C LYS A 49 -12.50 -5.43 10.21
N GLN A 50 -13.21 -5.38 9.08
CA GLN A 50 -13.48 -6.59 8.28
C GLN A 50 -12.20 -7.15 7.65
N LEU A 51 -11.34 -6.27 7.12
CA LEU A 51 -10.06 -6.67 6.55
C LEU A 51 -9.13 -7.30 7.61
N ALA A 52 -9.07 -6.72 8.80
CA ALA A 52 -8.25 -7.22 9.90
C ALA A 52 -8.72 -8.60 10.39
N LYS A 53 -10.04 -8.83 10.46
CA LYS A 53 -10.61 -10.15 10.78
C LYS A 53 -10.22 -11.23 9.77
N ALA A 54 -10.10 -10.86 8.49
CA ALA A 54 -9.68 -11.79 7.44
C ALA A 54 -8.16 -12.05 7.44
N ASN A 55 -7.37 -11.21 8.13
CA ASN A 55 -5.91 -11.24 8.11
C ASN A 55 -5.34 -11.21 9.55
N MET A 56 -5.76 -12.14 10.40
CA MET A 56 -5.17 -12.30 11.73
C MET A 56 -3.81 -13.00 11.60
N LEU A 57 -2.75 -12.19 11.53
CA LEU A 57 -1.37 -12.63 11.41
C LEU A 57 -0.70 -12.81 12.78
N THR A 58 0.62 -12.87 12.81
CA THR A 58 1.42 -13.13 14.02
C THR A 58 1.39 -11.99 15.02
N SER A 59 1.34 -10.75 14.53
CA SER A 59 1.25 -9.53 15.33
C SER A 59 0.20 -8.54 14.78
N ILE A 60 -0.14 -7.54 15.58
CA ILE A 60 -1.04 -6.44 15.19
C ILE A 60 -0.42 -5.56 14.10
N TRP A 61 0.91 -5.42 14.07
CA TRP A 61 1.62 -4.68 13.03
C TRP A 61 1.63 -5.44 11.70
N ASP A 62 1.83 -6.77 11.73
CA ASP A 62 1.67 -7.61 10.54
C ASP A 62 0.23 -7.54 10.02
N CYS A 63 -0.75 -7.66 10.92
CA CYS A 63 -2.17 -7.51 10.60
C CYS A 63 -2.45 -6.16 9.94
N ARG A 64 -1.86 -5.08 10.45
CA ARG A 64 -1.95 -3.75 9.86
C ARG A 64 -1.37 -3.72 8.45
N ALA A 65 -0.16 -4.22 8.23
CA ALA A 65 0.46 -4.27 6.92
C ALA A 65 -0.44 -5.02 5.91
N ALA A 66 -1.02 -6.14 6.32
CA ALA A 66 -1.99 -6.88 5.50
C ALA A 66 -3.27 -6.08 5.22
N VAL A 67 -3.82 -5.36 6.20
CA VAL A 67 -4.96 -4.45 5.98
C VAL A 67 -4.59 -3.37 4.97
N LYS A 68 -3.39 -2.78 5.05
CA LYS A 68 -2.90 -1.78 4.10
C LYS A 68 -2.83 -2.33 2.68
N ASP A 69 -2.28 -3.52 2.50
CA ASP A 69 -2.22 -4.17 1.19
C ASP A 69 -3.62 -4.38 0.60
N GLN A 70 -4.58 -4.80 1.42
CA GLN A 70 -5.97 -4.95 0.99
C GLN A 70 -6.63 -3.62 0.64
N LEU A 71 -6.33 -2.54 1.38
CA LEU A 71 -6.79 -1.18 1.03
C LEU A 71 -6.20 -0.73 -0.31
N ILE A 72 -4.92 -0.97 -0.57
CA ILE A 72 -4.26 -0.65 -1.85
C ILE A 72 -4.94 -1.37 -3.02
N ILE A 73 -5.26 -2.65 -2.84
CA ILE A 73 -5.99 -3.44 -3.85
C ILE A 73 -7.40 -2.87 -4.04
N LYS A 74 -8.10 -2.56 -2.95
CA LYS A 74 -9.48 -2.05 -3.01
C LYS A 74 -9.58 -0.68 -3.66
N TYR A 75 -8.66 0.22 -3.32
CA TYR A 75 -8.61 1.59 -3.82
C TYR A 75 -7.76 1.74 -5.09
N GLN A 76 -7.34 0.64 -5.72
CA GLN A 76 -6.45 0.67 -6.88
C GLN A 76 -6.89 1.66 -7.97
N LYS A 77 -8.19 1.71 -8.29
CA LYS A 77 -8.72 2.63 -9.31
C LYS A 77 -8.57 4.11 -8.93
N HIS A 78 -8.69 4.43 -7.64
CA HIS A 78 -8.52 5.79 -7.13
C HIS A 78 -7.04 6.17 -7.07
N LEU A 79 -6.18 5.25 -6.61
CA LEU A 79 -4.73 5.45 -6.60
C LEU A 79 -4.15 5.65 -8.01
N ALA A 80 -4.69 4.95 -9.01
CA ALA A 80 -4.30 5.10 -10.40
C ALA A 80 -4.56 6.50 -10.98
N ILE A 81 -5.40 7.32 -10.35
CA ILE A 81 -5.65 8.71 -10.79
C ILE A 81 -4.36 9.53 -10.68
N GLY A 82 -3.69 9.50 -9.53
CA GLY A 82 -2.45 10.26 -9.32
C GLY A 82 -1.25 9.76 -10.14
N HIS A 83 -1.30 8.51 -10.62
CA HIS A 83 -0.30 8.00 -11.56
C HIS A 83 -0.54 8.52 -12.99
N ASN A 84 -1.81 8.68 -13.38
CA ASN A 84 -2.18 9.05 -14.74
C ASN A 84 -2.29 10.57 -14.95
N TRP A 85 -2.55 11.32 -13.89
CA TRP A 85 -2.85 12.75 -13.93
C TRP A 85 -2.25 13.45 -12.73
N THR A 86 -1.72 14.65 -12.95
CA THR A 86 -1.58 15.66 -11.90
C THR A 86 -2.94 16.31 -11.61
N GLU A 87 -3.04 17.00 -10.47
CA GLU A 87 -4.25 17.78 -10.13
C GLU A 87 -4.58 18.80 -11.22
N GLN A 88 -3.55 19.47 -11.76
CA GLN A 88 -3.71 20.50 -12.79
C GLN A 88 -4.17 19.90 -14.11
N GLU A 89 -3.51 18.85 -14.61
CA GLU A 89 -3.91 18.18 -15.85
C GLU A 89 -5.34 17.65 -15.77
N LEU A 90 -5.75 17.15 -14.60
CA LEU A 90 -7.13 16.67 -14.41
C LEU A 90 -8.15 17.81 -14.45
N LYS A 91 -7.84 18.97 -13.84
CA LYS A 91 -8.70 20.17 -13.89
C LYS A 91 -8.81 20.74 -15.30
N GLU A 92 -7.71 20.76 -16.03
CA GLU A 92 -7.61 21.33 -17.39
C GLU A 92 -8.07 20.36 -18.49
N SER A 93 -8.25 19.08 -18.16
CA SER A 93 -8.70 18.07 -19.12
C SER A 93 -10.01 18.46 -19.81
N GLU A 94 -10.13 18.27 -21.12
CA GLU A 94 -11.33 18.62 -21.90
C GLU A 94 -12.42 17.53 -21.89
N PHE A 95 -12.62 16.81 -20.76
CA PHE A 95 -13.76 15.90 -20.71
C PHE A 95 -15.07 16.72 -20.74
N SER A 96 -15.72 16.77 -21.90
CA SER A 96 -16.80 17.71 -22.26
C SER A 96 -18.21 17.10 -22.21
N CYS A 97 -18.34 15.87 -21.71
CA CYS A 97 -19.63 15.25 -21.46
C CYS A 97 -19.98 15.37 -19.96
N LYS A 98 -21.25 15.72 -19.64
CA LYS A 98 -21.75 15.97 -18.27
C LYS A 98 -21.37 14.91 -17.23
N VAL A 99 -21.22 13.65 -17.66
CA VAL A 99 -20.79 12.53 -16.79
C VAL A 99 -19.35 12.69 -16.32
N PHE A 100 -18.48 13.29 -17.14
CA PHE A 100 -17.07 13.46 -16.83
C PHE A 100 -16.74 14.77 -16.10
N GLU A 101 -17.61 15.77 -16.13
CA GLU A 101 -17.44 16.99 -15.31
C GLU A 101 -17.52 16.66 -13.80
N GLY A 102 -18.47 15.80 -13.41
CA GLY A 102 -18.56 15.29 -12.03
C GLY A 102 -17.36 14.42 -11.64
N PHE A 103 -16.77 13.71 -12.60
CA PHE A 103 -15.54 12.96 -12.40
C PHE A 103 -14.37 13.90 -12.07
N LYS A 104 -14.11 14.97 -12.83
CA LYS A 104 -12.99 15.91 -12.55
C LYS A 104 -13.02 16.46 -11.11
N ASN A 105 -14.20 16.88 -10.66
CA ASN A 105 -14.37 17.53 -9.36
C ASN A 105 -14.12 16.59 -8.17
N SER A 106 -14.41 15.29 -8.34
CA SER A 106 -14.32 14.31 -7.25
C SER A 106 -13.13 13.38 -7.39
N ALA A 107 -12.57 13.19 -8.58
CA ALA A 107 -11.51 12.22 -8.85
C ALA A 107 -10.24 12.52 -8.06
N TRP A 108 -9.77 13.78 -8.04
CA TRP A 108 -8.60 14.15 -7.25
C TRP A 108 -8.85 14.02 -5.75
N MET A 109 -10.04 14.41 -5.29
CA MET A 109 -10.44 14.21 -3.89
C MET A 109 -10.44 12.73 -3.51
N MET A 110 -10.98 11.86 -4.36
CA MET A 110 -10.99 10.42 -4.14
C MET A 110 -9.57 9.82 -4.16
N TYR A 111 -8.67 10.33 -5.00
CA TYR A 111 -7.25 9.98 -4.97
C TYR A 111 -6.61 10.36 -3.63
N ASN A 112 -6.81 11.59 -3.15
CA ASN A 112 -6.26 12.04 -1.87
C ASN A 112 -6.79 11.19 -0.70
N ILE A 113 -8.11 10.95 -0.65
CA ILE A 113 -8.71 10.07 0.37
C ILE A 113 -8.08 8.67 0.30
N ALA A 114 -7.97 8.07 -0.89
CA ALA A 114 -7.35 6.76 -1.04
C ALA A 114 -5.89 6.76 -0.59
N LYS A 115 -5.10 7.77 -0.99
CA LYS A 115 -3.69 7.94 -0.65
C LYS A 115 -3.50 8.09 0.87
N ASP A 116 -4.23 9.00 1.49
CA ASP A 116 -4.15 9.25 2.93
C ASP A 116 -4.46 7.98 3.72
N ARG A 117 -5.48 7.23 3.29
CA ARG A 117 -5.87 5.98 3.93
C ARG A 117 -4.83 4.88 3.84
N VAL A 118 -4.19 4.70 2.69
CA VAL A 118 -3.15 3.68 2.53
C VAL A 118 -1.86 4.10 3.23
N ASN A 119 -1.53 5.38 3.27
CA ASN A 119 -0.33 5.90 3.92
C ASN A 119 -0.47 6.19 5.42
N ALA A 120 -1.69 6.10 5.98
CA ALA A 120 -1.91 6.40 7.39
C ALA A 120 -0.98 5.57 8.30
N LYS A 121 -0.24 6.25 9.18
CA LYS A 121 0.77 5.64 10.07
C LYS A 121 0.21 5.32 11.44
N GLY A 122 -1.04 5.70 11.71
CA GLY A 122 -1.70 5.41 12.97
C GLY A 122 -0.91 6.08 14.09
N TRP A 123 -0.81 5.42 15.22
CA TRP A 123 -0.01 5.92 16.34
C TRP A 123 0.57 4.75 17.13
N GLN A 124 1.58 5.06 17.94
CA GLN A 124 2.26 4.08 18.80
C GLN A 124 1.26 3.42 19.76
N ILE A 125 1.31 2.08 19.82
CA ILE A 125 0.44 1.33 20.72
C ILE A 125 0.98 1.43 22.15
N SER A 126 0.11 1.81 23.08
CA SER A 126 0.36 1.82 24.52
C SER A 126 -0.84 1.26 25.27
N ILE A 127 -0.58 0.72 26.47
CA ILE A 127 -1.60 0.28 27.43
C ILE A 127 -1.21 0.90 28.77
N ASP A 128 -2.15 1.59 29.42
CA ASP A 128 -1.91 2.28 30.70
C ASP A 128 -0.68 3.21 30.62
N GLU A 129 -0.58 3.94 29.51
CA GLU A 129 0.51 4.86 29.15
C GLU A 129 1.88 4.19 28.96
N GLN A 130 1.94 2.85 29.02
CA GLN A 130 3.15 2.09 28.76
C GLN A 130 3.20 1.65 27.29
N PRO A 131 4.21 2.09 26.53
CA PRO A 131 4.32 1.72 25.13
C PRO A 131 4.67 0.23 24.97
N ILE A 132 4.05 -0.42 23.99
CA ILE A 132 4.42 -1.78 23.59
C ILE A 132 5.62 -1.70 22.65
N SER A 133 6.64 -2.53 22.90
CA SER A 133 7.83 -2.62 22.04
C SER A 133 7.44 -3.05 20.62
N GLU A 134 7.91 -2.27 19.63
CA GLU A 134 7.78 -2.56 18.20
C GLU A 134 8.99 -3.35 17.66
N GLU A 135 9.86 -3.89 18.51
CA GLU A 135 11.05 -4.67 18.10
C GLU A 135 10.73 -5.89 17.23
N HIS A 136 9.49 -6.38 17.30
CA HIS A 136 8.97 -7.50 16.51
C HIS A 136 8.10 -7.04 15.33
N ASP A 137 8.05 -5.75 15.04
CA ASP A 137 7.43 -5.22 13.81
C ASP A 137 8.38 -5.41 12.63
N TYR A 138 8.33 -6.60 12.03
CA TYR A 138 9.12 -6.92 10.84
C TYR A 138 8.56 -6.28 9.56
N SER A 139 7.36 -5.67 9.61
CA SER A 139 6.72 -5.08 8.44
C SER A 139 7.52 -3.87 7.93
N ALA A 140 8.13 -3.10 8.84
CA ALA A 140 8.96 -1.95 8.51
C ALA A 140 10.24 -2.32 7.73
N LEU A 141 10.80 -3.52 7.93
CA LEU A 141 12.02 -3.97 7.24
C LEU A 141 11.79 -4.25 5.75
N GLN A 142 10.56 -4.60 5.39
CA GLN A 142 10.19 -4.93 4.01
C GLN A 142 9.52 -3.76 3.29
N ALA A 143 9.10 -2.74 4.03
CA ALA A 143 8.38 -1.59 3.51
C ALA A 143 9.08 -0.96 2.30
N PHE A 144 8.28 -0.56 1.33
CA PHE A 144 8.75 0.04 0.08
C PHE A 144 7.83 1.18 -0.30
N SER A 145 8.39 2.33 -0.67
CA SER A 145 7.63 3.50 -1.10
C SER A 145 7.89 3.82 -2.58
N PHE A 146 6.83 4.19 -3.29
CA PHE A 146 6.90 4.64 -4.68
C PHE A 146 5.66 5.45 -5.07
N ASP A 147 5.85 6.53 -5.83
CA ASP A 147 4.83 7.55 -6.18
C ASP A 147 3.94 7.96 -4.98
N ASP A 148 4.58 8.36 -3.88
CA ASP A 148 3.92 8.78 -2.63
C ASP A 148 2.96 7.73 -2.02
N ILE A 149 3.12 6.45 -2.33
CA ILE A 149 2.37 5.35 -1.71
C ILE A 149 3.34 4.47 -0.93
N GLU A 150 3.01 4.17 0.32
CA GLU A 150 3.73 3.22 1.17
C GLU A 150 3.13 1.80 1.00
N PHE A 151 3.96 0.85 0.58
CA PHE A 151 3.62 -0.57 0.42
C PHE A 151 4.30 -1.41 1.51
N SER A 152 3.67 -2.51 1.92
CA SER A 152 4.29 -3.46 2.87
C SER A 152 5.54 -4.14 2.31
N SER A 153 5.65 -4.24 0.98
CA SER A 153 6.80 -4.82 0.28
C SER A 153 6.90 -4.35 -1.16
N ILE A 154 8.09 -4.51 -1.75
CA ILE A 154 8.29 -4.29 -3.19
C ILE A 154 7.41 -5.21 -4.03
N THR A 155 7.12 -6.43 -3.57
CA THR A 155 6.24 -7.37 -4.26
C THR A 155 4.81 -6.82 -4.38
N GLN A 156 4.32 -6.14 -3.33
CA GLN A 156 3.02 -5.48 -3.38
C GLN A 156 3.01 -4.28 -4.32
N ALA A 157 4.08 -3.49 -4.35
CA ALA A 157 4.24 -2.42 -5.33
C ALA A 157 4.22 -2.98 -6.76
N ILE A 158 4.98 -4.06 -7.03
CA ILE A 158 4.96 -4.74 -8.33
C ILE A 158 3.55 -5.19 -8.69
N SER A 159 2.84 -5.86 -7.78
CA SER A 159 1.46 -6.31 -8.00
C SER A 159 0.52 -5.15 -8.34
N HIS A 160 0.61 -4.04 -7.59
CA HIS A 160 -0.18 -2.83 -7.82
C HIS A 160 0.10 -2.24 -9.20
N TYR A 161 1.36 -1.90 -9.51
CA TYR A 161 1.70 -1.23 -10.76
C TYR A 161 1.53 -2.14 -11.98
N SER A 162 1.74 -3.45 -11.83
CA SER A 162 1.49 -4.41 -12.92
C SER A 162 0.03 -4.39 -13.36
N LYS A 163 -0.90 -4.39 -12.40
CA LYS A 163 -2.33 -4.31 -12.69
C LYS A 163 -2.73 -2.93 -13.21
N THR A 164 -2.21 -1.85 -12.63
CA THR A 164 -2.53 -0.48 -13.05
C THR A 164 -2.05 -0.18 -14.47
N LEU A 165 -0.89 -0.71 -14.86
CA LEU A 165 -0.27 -0.48 -16.16
C LEU A 165 -0.59 -1.55 -17.22
N GLY A 166 -1.24 -2.65 -16.82
CA GLY A 166 -1.49 -3.78 -17.72
C GLY A 166 -0.22 -4.51 -18.16
N VAL A 167 0.84 -4.51 -17.34
CA VAL A 167 2.11 -5.21 -17.61
C VAL A 167 2.19 -6.53 -16.84
N SER A 168 3.02 -7.46 -17.33
CA SER A 168 3.24 -8.74 -16.64
C SER A 168 4.02 -8.55 -15.34
N SER A 169 3.43 -8.97 -14.21
CA SER A 169 4.11 -8.95 -12.91
C SER A 169 5.37 -9.82 -12.89
N GLU A 170 5.38 -10.96 -13.59
CA GLU A 170 6.56 -11.82 -13.74
C GLU A 170 7.71 -11.07 -14.42
N PHE A 171 7.39 -10.25 -15.43
CA PHE A 171 8.38 -9.48 -16.17
C PHE A 171 8.93 -8.31 -15.36
N VAL A 172 8.05 -7.56 -14.67
CA VAL A 172 8.47 -6.47 -13.78
C VAL A 172 9.36 -6.99 -12.66
N THR A 173 9.01 -8.13 -12.04
CA THR A 173 9.85 -8.76 -10.99
C THR A 173 11.26 -9.05 -11.49
N GLN A 174 11.41 -9.61 -12.69
CA GLN A 174 12.72 -9.90 -13.28
C GLN A 174 13.52 -8.61 -13.56
N LEU A 175 12.88 -7.59 -14.15
CA LEU A 175 13.52 -6.31 -14.38
C LEU A 175 14.00 -5.65 -13.08
N VAL A 176 13.17 -5.68 -12.03
CA VAL A 176 13.52 -5.16 -10.70
C VAL A 176 14.66 -5.96 -10.07
N SER A 177 14.70 -7.29 -10.24
CA SER A 177 15.82 -8.10 -9.73
C SER A 177 17.16 -7.76 -10.37
N VAL A 178 17.16 -7.44 -11.66
CA VAL A 178 18.38 -7.05 -12.40
C VAL A 178 18.77 -5.61 -12.09
N LEU A 179 17.83 -4.68 -12.20
CA LEU A 179 18.11 -3.24 -12.03
C LEU A 179 18.30 -2.83 -10.56
N GLY A 180 17.67 -3.56 -9.65
CA GLY A 180 17.59 -3.25 -8.22
C GLY A 180 16.42 -2.34 -7.88
N LYS A 181 15.97 -2.40 -6.61
CA LYS A 181 14.80 -1.65 -6.11
C LYS A 181 14.88 -0.12 -6.31
N GLN A 182 16.08 0.45 -6.35
CA GLN A 182 16.29 1.89 -6.55
C GLN A 182 15.90 2.34 -7.97
N GLN A 183 15.91 1.42 -8.93
CA GLN A 183 15.56 1.68 -10.33
C GLN A 183 14.14 1.18 -10.66
N PHE A 184 13.25 1.13 -9.67
CA PHE A 184 11.88 0.65 -9.84
C PHE A 184 11.11 1.39 -10.94
N ALA A 185 11.22 2.73 -11.00
CA ALA A 185 10.63 3.54 -12.08
C ALA A 185 11.11 3.09 -13.46
N LYS A 186 12.43 2.86 -13.63
CA LYS A 186 13.02 2.41 -14.89
C LYS A 186 12.51 1.01 -15.26
N ALA A 187 12.38 0.11 -14.29
CA ALA A 187 11.81 -1.21 -14.51
C ALA A 187 10.35 -1.14 -15.02
N LEU A 188 9.53 -0.28 -14.42
CA LEU A 188 8.15 -0.05 -14.87
C LEU A 188 8.11 0.55 -16.29
N THR A 189 8.94 1.54 -16.59
CA THR A 189 9.02 2.14 -17.92
C THR A 189 9.39 1.10 -18.99
N LEU A 190 10.40 0.27 -18.73
CA LEU A 190 10.79 -0.81 -19.65
C LEU A 190 9.68 -1.84 -19.84
N ALA A 191 8.99 -2.21 -18.76
CA ALA A 191 7.85 -3.12 -18.84
C ALA A 191 6.71 -2.54 -19.70
N ARG A 192 6.42 -1.24 -19.54
CA ARG A 192 5.38 -0.53 -20.31
C ARG A 192 5.71 -0.43 -21.79
N LEU A 193 6.96 -0.16 -22.15
CA LEU A 193 7.41 -0.09 -23.55
C LEU A 193 7.31 -1.44 -24.27
N ASN A 194 7.21 -2.54 -23.51
CA ASN A 194 7.22 -3.90 -24.02
C ASN A 194 5.94 -4.68 -23.64
N ILE A 195 4.79 -3.98 -23.56
CA ILE A 195 3.50 -4.63 -23.37
C ILE A 195 3.20 -5.55 -24.57
N GLY A 196 2.70 -6.76 -24.27
CA GLY A 196 2.28 -7.73 -25.29
C GLY A 196 3.42 -8.46 -26.01
N VAL A 197 4.70 -8.16 -25.70
CA VAL A 197 5.81 -8.91 -26.30
C VAL A 197 5.87 -10.34 -25.75
N THR A 198 6.40 -11.26 -26.56
CA THR A 198 6.48 -12.68 -26.19
C THR A 198 7.44 -12.92 -25.02
N LYS A 199 7.26 -14.03 -24.29
CA LYS A 199 8.20 -14.45 -23.23
C LYS A 199 9.65 -14.62 -23.74
N GLY A 200 9.83 -14.96 -25.01
CA GLY A 200 11.17 -15.02 -25.62
C GLY A 200 11.81 -13.64 -25.71
N ARG A 201 11.06 -12.64 -26.16
CA ARG A 201 11.54 -11.26 -26.25
C ARG A 201 11.76 -10.62 -24.87
N GLN A 202 10.89 -10.90 -23.90
CA GLN A 202 11.09 -10.46 -22.50
C GLN A 202 12.43 -10.94 -21.94
N ARG A 203 12.79 -12.21 -22.19
CA ARG A 203 14.08 -12.78 -21.77
C ARG A 203 15.27 -12.09 -22.43
N GLN A 204 15.18 -11.78 -23.72
CA GLN A 204 16.22 -11.02 -24.41
C GLN A 204 16.41 -9.63 -23.81
N ILE A 205 15.32 -8.90 -23.56
CA ILE A 205 15.39 -7.57 -22.93
C ILE A 205 16.06 -7.65 -21.56
N ILE A 206 15.74 -8.66 -20.76
CA ILE A 206 16.38 -8.85 -19.45
C ILE A 206 17.88 -9.09 -19.62
N GLN A 207 18.30 -9.92 -20.58
CA GLN A 207 19.72 -10.17 -20.87
C GLN A 207 20.44 -8.92 -21.32
N ASP A 208 19.84 -8.11 -22.21
CA ASP A 208 20.42 -6.86 -22.69
C ASP A 208 20.64 -5.88 -21.51
N VAL A 209 19.64 -5.75 -20.64
CA VAL A 209 19.72 -4.89 -19.44
C VAL A 209 20.78 -5.38 -18.44
N MET A 210 20.94 -6.71 -18.29
CA MET A 210 22.02 -7.28 -17.47
C MET A 210 23.38 -6.90 -18.04
N HIS A 211 23.58 -7.08 -19.34
CA HIS A 211 24.84 -6.79 -20.02
C HIS A 211 25.23 -5.31 -19.94
N GLU A 212 24.27 -4.40 -20.12
CA GLU A 212 24.49 -2.95 -19.98
C GLU A 212 24.89 -2.58 -18.55
N LYS A 213 24.27 -3.21 -17.54
CA LYS A 213 24.59 -2.95 -16.14
C LYS A 213 26.01 -3.39 -15.79
N ASP A 214 26.41 -4.57 -16.25
CA ASP A 214 27.76 -5.10 -16.03
C ASP A 214 28.84 -4.24 -16.72
N ALA A 215 28.52 -3.61 -17.86
CA ALA A 215 29.43 -2.71 -18.56
C ALA A 215 29.60 -1.33 -17.89
N LEU A 216 28.68 -0.95 -17.00
CA LEU A 216 28.65 0.35 -16.30
C LEU A 216 29.08 0.24 -14.82
N SER A 217 29.35 -0.97 -14.34
CA SER A 217 29.75 -1.28 -12.95
C SER A 217 31.27 -1.43 -12.82
#